data_AF-A0A1V5LHS0-F1
#
_entry.id   AF-A0A1V5LHS0-F1
#
_cell.length_a   1.000
_cell.length_b   1.000
_cell.length_c   1.000
_cell.angle_alpha   90.00
_cell.angle_beta   90.00
_cell.angle_gamma   90.00
#
_symmetry.space_group_name_H-M   'P 1'
#
loop_
_entity.id
_entity.type
_entity.pdbx_description
1 polymer ?
#
loop_
_entity_poly.entity_id
_entity_poly.type
_entity_poly.pdbx_seq_one_letter_code
_entity_poly.pdbx_strand_id
1 'polypeptide(L)'
;MDVKTDTPLWWRDMVYWNRATDGSRQLLVNLVNPPKAEEVEENPTSELRPPVRDIMVTCAPLNGKRPKAAWLLAAEPMEPTEQPALRQIPLLMKLQPNNHVTVTVPSVIFYKLVVFQY
;
A
#
# COMPACT_ATOMS: atom_id res chain seq x y z
N MET A 1 6.42 -1.60 -11.37
CA MET A 1 5.34 -1.64 -10.35
C MET A 1 4.09 -1.11 -11.02
N ASP A 2 2.96 -1.72 -10.75
CA ASP A 2 1.64 -1.25 -11.21
C ASP A 2 0.66 -1.32 -10.05
N VAL A 3 -0.20 -0.32 -9.91
CA VAL A 3 -1.28 -0.30 -8.91
C VAL A 3 -2.59 -0.01 -9.62
N LYS A 4 -3.57 -0.90 -9.46
CA LYS A 4 -4.90 -0.80 -10.07
C LYS A 4 -5.97 -0.63 -9.01
N THR A 5 -6.84 0.34 -9.25
CA THR A 5 -7.98 0.69 -8.42
C THR A 5 -9.00 1.47 -9.26
N ASP A 6 -10.27 1.46 -8.84
CA ASP A 6 -11.38 2.15 -9.50
C ASP A 6 -11.53 3.61 -9.08
N THR A 7 -10.81 4.05 -8.04
CA THR A 7 -10.86 5.43 -7.53
C THR A 7 -9.46 6.06 -7.43
N PRO A 8 -9.35 7.41 -7.37
CA PRO A 8 -8.06 8.07 -7.28
C PRO A 8 -7.26 7.63 -6.05
N LEU A 9 -6.01 7.22 -6.27
CA LEU A 9 -5.06 6.83 -5.25
C LEU A 9 -3.68 7.38 -5.64
N TRP A 10 -3.03 8.11 -4.74
CA TRP A 10 -1.67 8.60 -4.96
C TRP A 10 -0.67 7.51 -4.57
N TRP A 11 0.20 7.16 -5.53
CA TRP A 11 1.21 6.11 -5.34
C TRP A 11 2.42 6.23 -6.27
N ARG A 12 2.24 6.77 -7.49
CA ARG A 12 3.22 6.72 -8.58
C ARG A 12 4.60 7.26 -8.18
N ASP A 13 4.61 8.39 -7.50
CA ASP A 13 5.85 9.06 -7.05
C ASP A 13 6.24 8.69 -5.61
N MET A 14 5.60 7.66 -5.05
CA MET A 14 5.77 7.25 -3.65
C MET A 14 6.22 5.80 -3.54
N VAL A 15 7.09 5.37 -4.45
CA VAL A 15 7.70 4.04 -4.47
C VAL A 15 9.19 4.16 -4.19
N TYR A 16 9.64 3.54 -3.10
CA TYR A 16 11.01 3.71 -2.61
C TYR A 16 11.68 2.37 -2.33
N TRP A 17 12.99 2.31 -2.59
CA TRP A 17 13.81 1.19 -2.13
C TRP A 17 14.27 1.42 -0.69
N ASN A 18 14.25 0.36 0.11
CA ASN A 18 14.77 0.35 1.46
C ASN A 18 15.64 -0.91 1.69
N ARG A 19 16.37 -0.93 2.81
CA ARG A 19 17.02 -2.12 3.33
C ARG A 19 16.44 -2.47 4.70
N ALA A 20 16.10 -3.73 4.88
CA ALA A 20 15.77 -4.27 6.19
C ALA A 20 17.01 -4.34 7.08
N THR A 21 16.80 -4.57 8.37
CA THR A 21 17.88 -4.74 9.37
C THR A 21 18.78 -5.93 9.06
N ASP A 22 18.25 -6.98 8.42
CA ASP A 22 19.01 -8.14 7.94
C ASP A 22 19.76 -7.90 6.60
N GLY A 23 19.69 -6.67 6.08
CA GLY A 23 20.32 -6.28 4.82
C GLY A 23 19.54 -6.66 3.56
N SER A 24 18.40 -7.36 3.68
CA SER A 24 17.56 -7.69 2.54
C SER A 24 16.94 -6.44 1.91
N ARG A 25 16.76 -6.46 0.59
CA ARG A 25 16.16 -5.34 -0.15
C ARG A 25 14.65 -5.36 -0.01
N GLN A 26 14.08 -4.20 0.26
CA GLN A 26 12.65 -3.98 0.35
C GLN A 26 12.21 -2.92 -0.65
N LEU A 27 11.04 -3.12 -1.25
CA LEU A 27 10.34 -2.10 -2.02
C LEU A 27 9.14 -1.63 -1.22
N LEU A 28 9.11 -0.33 -0.92
CA LEU A 28 8.09 0.37 -0.17
C LEU A 28 7.15 1.04 -1.16
N VAL A 29 5.86 0.75 -1.09
CA VAL A 29 4.81 1.35 -1.93
C VAL A 29 3.82 2.04 -1.01
N ASN A 30 3.88 3.36 -0.99
CA ASN A 30 2.94 4.16 -0.21
C ASN A 30 1.65 4.34 -1.02
N LEU A 31 0.51 4.10 -0.37
CA LEU A 31 -0.81 4.25 -0.94
C LEU A 31 -1.53 5.34 -0.14
N VAL A 32 -1.80 6.47 -0.77
CA VAL A 32 -2.49 7.61 -0.14
C VAL A 32 -3.85 7.80 -0.81
N ASN A 33 -4.92 7.78 -0.02
CA ASN A 33 -6.23 8.24 -0.46
C ASN A 33 -6.22 9.78 -0.44
N PRO A 34 -6.27 10.44 -1.61
CA PRO A 34 -6.15 11.90 -1.66
C PRO A 34 -7.34 12.56 -0.95
N PRO A 35 -7.12 13.72 -0.32
CA PRO A 35 -8.21 14.40 0.34
C PRO A 35 -9.27 14.88 -0.66
N LYS A 36 -10.46 15.18 -0.14
CA LYS A 36 -11.57 15.72 -0.94
C LYS A 36 -11.39 17.21 -1.23
N ALA A 37 -10.77 17.94 -0.32
CA ALA A 37 -10.42 19.36 -0.42
C ALA A 37 -8.98 19.58 0.08
N GLU A 38 -8.31 20.61 -0.44
CA GLU A 38 -6.91 20.94 -0.06
C GLU A 38 -6.80 21.36 1.41
N GLU A 39 -7.84 21.99 1.99
CA GLU A 39 -7.82 22.50 3.37
C GLU A 39 -8.00 21.40 4.44
N VAL A 40 -7.94 20.11 4.07
CA VAL A 40 -8.19 18.98 5.01
C VAL A 40 -7.29 19.02 6.25
N GLU A 41 -6.08 19.57 6.13
CA GLU A 41 -5.12 19.66 7.23
C GLU A 41 -5.44 20.79 8.22
N GLU A 42 -6.20 21.80 7.78
CA GLU A 42 -6.52 23.02 8.53
C GLU A 42 -7.99 23.07 8.96
N ASN A 43 -8.86 22.25 8.34
CA ASN A 43 -10.30 22.24 8.57
C ASN A 43 -10.75 21.02 9.39
N PRO A 44 -11.13 21.19 10.67
CA PRO A 44 -11.56 20.08 11.53
C PRO A 44 -12.91 19.47 11.12
N THR A 45 -13.67 20.08 10.21
CA THR A 45 -14.93 19.53 9.67
C THR A 45 -14.78 18.94 8.27
N SER A 46 -13.55 18.86 7.75
CA SER A 46 -13.30 18.36 6.41
C SER A 46 -13.79 16.92 6.24
N GLU A 47 -14.50 16.67 5.15
CA GLU A 47 -14.94 15.34 4.78
C GLU A 47 -13.83 14.58 4.07
N LEU A 48 -13.64 13.32 4.46
CA LEU A 48 -12.73 12.41 3.80
C LEU A 48 -13.39 11.76 2.59
N ARG A 49 -12.58 11.37 1.62
CA ARG A 49 -13.08 10.47 0.58
C ARG A 49 -13.46 9.12 1.20
N PRO A 50 -14.45 8.41 0.65
CA PRO A 50 -14.68 7.02 1.01
C PRO A 50 -13.40 6.20 0.86
N PRO A 51 -13.23 5.13 1.67
CA PRO A 51 -12.07 4.25 1.54
C PRO A 51 -11.93 3.69 0.12
N VAL A 52 -10.71 3.70 -0.40
CA VAL A 52 -10.37 3.03 -1.66
C VAL A 52 -10.24 1.54 -1.38
N ARG A 53 -10.98 0.69 -2.09
CA ARG A 53 -11.07 -0.76 -1.80
C ARG A 53 -10.42 -1.62 -2.88
N ASP A 54 -10.12 -2.86 -2.51
CA ASP A 54 -9.67 -3.95 -3.41
C ASP A 54 -8.51 -3.56 -4.33
N ILE A 55 -7.54 -2.84 -3.78
CA ILE A 55 -6.42 -2.27 -4.54
C ILE A 55 -5.46 -3.40 -4.89
N MET A 56 -5.24 -3.61 -6.19
CA MET A 56 -4.25 -4.59 -6.66
C MET A 56 -2.90 -3.91 -6.83
N VAL A 57 -1.88 -4.42 -6.16
CA VAL A 57 -0.50 -3.94 -6.26
C VAL A 57 0.35 -5.04 -6.88
N THR A 58 0.89 -4.79 -8.08
CA THR A 58 1.70 -5.74 -8.84
C THR A 58 3.17 -5.30 -8.87
N CYS A 59 4.00 -6.11 -8.21
CA CYS A 59 5.44 -5.92 -8.08
C CYS A 59 6.20 -6.72 -9.14
N ALA A 60 7.17 -6.07 -9.78
CA ALA A 60 8.05 -6.68 -10.78
C ALA A 60 9.20 -7.43 -10.10
N PRO A 61 9.79 -8.46 -10.75
CA PRO A 61 10.99 -9.10 -10.24
C PRO A 61 12.19 -8.12 -10.24
N LEU A 62 13.10 -8.31 -9.30
CA LEU A 62 14.39 -7.61 -9.23
C LEU A 62 15.50 -8.59 -9.61
N ASN A 63 16.26 -8.30 -10.67
CA ASN A 63 17.32 -9.18 -11.19
C ASN A 63 16.82 -10.63 -11.43
N GLY A 64 15.61 -10.75 -12.00
CA GLY A 64 14.95 -12.04 -12.26
C GLY A 64 14.34 -12.73 -11.04
N LYS A 65 14.58 -12.22 -9.82
CA LYS A 65 14.04 -12.77 -8.57
C LYS A 65 12.75 -12.06 -8.17
N ARG A 66 11.70 -12.84 -7.90
CA ARG A 66 10.44 -12.31 -7.35
C ARG A 66 10.59 -11.95 -5.86
N PRO A 67 9.72 -11.08 -5.32
CA PRO A 67 9.56 -10.91 -3.88
C PRO A 67 9.30 -12.25 -3.17
N LYS A 68 9.88 -12.43 -1.99
CA LYS A 68 9.70 -13.60 -1.12
C LYS A 68 8.57 -13.44 -0.12
N ALA A 69 8.26 -12.20 0.24
CA ALA A 69 7.21 -11.87 1.19
C ALA A 69 6.66 -10.47 0.91
N ALA A 70 5.43 -10.25 1.36
CA ALA A 70 4.78 -8.95 1.31
C ALA A 70 3.98 -8.68 2.60
N TRP A 71 3.97 -7.42 3.04
CA TRP A 71 3.20 -6.97 4.19
C TRP A 71 2.48 -5.67 3.89
N LEU A 72 1.38 -5.47 4.60
CA LEU A 72 0.71 -4.19 4.77
C LEU A 72 1.05 -3.65 6.15
N LEU A 73 1.67 -2.48 6.19
CA LEU A 73 1.83 -1.71 7.40
C LEU A 73 0.70 -0.69 7.48
N ALA A 74 -0.06 -0.75 8.56
CA ALA A 74 -1.19 0.13 8.82
C ALA A 74 -1.02 0.79 10.19
N ALA A 75 -1.24 2.11 10.24
CA ALA A 75 -1.45 2.86 11.47
C ALA A 75 -2.91 3.33 11.58
N GLU A 76 -3.60 3.43 10.45
CA GLU A 76 -5.04 3.66 10.37
C GLU A 76 -5.86 2.39 10.62
N PRO A 77 -7.13 2.52 11.01
CA PRO A 77 -8.02 1.37 11.08
C PRO A 77 -8.24 0.72 9.70
N MET A 78 -8.59 -0.57 9.67
CA MET A 78 -8.87 -1.25 8.40
C MET A 78 -10.22 -0.82 7.82
N GLU A 79 -11.17 -0.50 8.68
CA GLU A 79 -12.49 0.02 8.35
C GLU A 79 -12.80 1.28 9.17
N PRO A 80 -13.59 2.24 8.67
CA PRO A 80 -13.84 3.51 9.37
C PRO A 80 -14.44 3.38 10.79
N THR A 81 -15.07 2.25 11.10
CA THR A 81 -15.69 1.97 12.40
C THR A 81 -14.73 1.34 13.41
N GLU A 82 -13.52 0.96 12.99
CA GLU A 82 -12.52 0.36 13.87
C GLU A 82 -11.64 1.42 14.55
N GLN A 83 -11.06 1.05 15.69
CA GLN A 83 -10.05 1.88 16.36
C GLN A 83 -8.71 1.81 15.60
N PRO A 84 -7.96 2.91 15.49
CA PRO A 84 -6.61 2.91 14.94
C PRO A 84 -5.69 1.95 15.70
N ALA A 85 -4.85 1.22 14.98
CA ALA A 85 -3.88 0.32 15.58
C ALA A 85 -2.67 0.15 14.65
N LEU A 86 -1.47 0.13 15.23
CA LEU A 86 -0.26 -0.25 14.51
C LEU A 86 -0.31 -1.75 14.22
N ARG A 87 -0.39 -2.11 12.94
CA ARG A 87 -0.46 -3.50 12.49
C ARG A 87 0.52 -3.76 11.36
N GLN A 88 1.17 -4.92 11.41
CA GLN A 88 1.88 -5.52 10.29
C GLN A 88 1.09 -6.76 9.85
N ILE A 89 0.50 -6.70 8.67
CA ILE A 89 -0.40 -7.74 8.17
C ILE A 89 0.29 -8.44 6.99
N PRO A 90 0.55 -9.76 7.07
CA PRO A 90 1.06 -10.51 5.93
C PRO A 90 0.06 -10.46 4.78
N LEU A 91 0.55 -10.19 3.57
CA LEU A 91 -0.27 -10.18 2.36
C LEU A 91 -0.10 -11.49 1.59
N LEU A 92 -1.21 -12.06 1.15
CA LEU A 92 -1.19 -13.22 0.27
C LEU A 92 -0.66 -12.80 -1.11
N MET A 93 0.49 -13.37 -1.49
CA MET A 93 1.13 -13.13 -2.78
C MET A 93 0.60 -14.08 -3.86
N LYS A 94 0.07 -13.53 -4.95
CA LYS A 94 -0.33 -14.28 -6.14
C LYS A 94 0.74 -14.14 -7.22
N LEU A 95 1.33 -15.27 -7.61
CA LEU A 95 2.31 -15.31 -8.71
C LEU A 95 1.62 -14.97 -10.03
N GLN A 96 2.28 -14.12 -10.81
CA GLN A 96 1.87 -13.70 -12.15
C GLN A 96 2.93 -14.11 -13.18
N PRO A 97 2.64 -14.04 -14.49
CA PRO A 97 3.64 -14.24 -15.54
C PRO A 97 4.90 -13.38 -15.34
N ASN A 98 6.03 -13.82 -15.90
CA ASN A 98 7.31 -13.12 -15.82
C ASN A 98 7.79 -12.85 -14.38
N ASN A 99 7.53 -13.77 -13.43
CA ASN A 99 7.90 -13.65 -12.02
C ASN A 99 7.35 -12.40 -11.31
N HIS A 100 6.29 -11.79 -11.83
CA HIS A 100 5.60 -10.71 -11.13
C HIS A 100 4.80 -11.27 -9.95
N VAL A 101 4.55 -10.44 -8.95
CA VAL A 101 3.76 -10.81 -7.78
C VAL A 101 2.68 -9.76 -7.57
N THR A 102 1.43 -10.19 -7.44
CA THR A 102 0.31 -9.33 -7.08
C THR A 102 -0.14 -9.59 -5.66
N VAL A 103 -0.40 -8.53 -4.91
CA VAL A 103 -1.11 -8.56 -3.63
C VAL A 103 -2.37 -7.72 -3.72
N THR A 104 -3.35 -8.01 -2.87
CA THR A 104 -4.57 -7.21 -2.74
C THR A 104 -4.56 -6.50 -1.40
N VAL A 105 -4.64 -5.17 -1.42
CA VAL A 105 -4.86 -4.35 -0.23
C VAL A 105 -6.37 -4.13 -0.09
N PRO A 106 -6.99 -4.54 1.02
CA PRO A 106 -8.45 -4.55 1.14
C PRO A 106 -9.06 -3.14 1.13
N SER A 107 -8.37 -2.18 1.75
CA SER A 107 -8.82 -0.79 1.85
C SER A 107 -7.65 0.16 2.09
N VAL A 108 -7.80 1.43 1.72
CA VAL A 108 -6.98 2.58 2.19
C VAL A 108 -7.96 3.70 2.54
N ILE A 109 -7.95 4.14 3.80
CA ILE A 109 -8.80 5.23 4.29
C ILE A 109 -8.08 6.57 4.07
N PHE A 110 -6.84 6.66 4.54
CA PHE A 110 -5.94 7.80 4.40
C PHE A 110 -4.61 7.36 3.79
N TYR A 111 -3.96 6.39 4.44
CA TYR A 111 -2.61 5.98 4.13
C TYR A 111 -2.33 4.55 4.58
N LYS A 112 -1.79 3.74 3.67
CA LYS A 112 -1.15 2.47 4.00
C LYS A 112 0.14 2.26 3.24
N LEU A 113 1.01 1.43 3.79
CA LEU A 113 2.29 1.11 3.20
C LEU A 113 2.35 -0.39 2.86
N VAL A 114 2.53 -0.71 1.58
CA VAL A 114 2.83 -2.07 1.14
C VAL A 114 4.33 -2.24 1.07
N VAL A 115 4.83 -3.32 1.66
CA VAL A 115 6.25 -3.67 1.66
C VAL A 115 6.43 -4.99 0.94
N PHE A 116 7.27 -5.04 -0.09
CA PHE A 116 7.75 -6.27 -0.71
C PHE A 116 9.20 -6.51 -0.30
N GLN A 117 9.53 -7.71 0.16
CA GLN A 117 10.92 -8.09 0.48
C GLN A 117 11.43 -9.13 -0.51
N TYR A 118 12.68 -8.95 -0.97
CA TYR A 118 13.35 -9.78 -1.97
C TYR A 118 14.38 -10.74 -1.37
#